data_AF-A0A7I7XT94-F1
#
_entry.id   AF-A0A7I7XT94-F1
#
_cell.length_a   1.000
_cell.length_b   1.000
_cell.length_c   1.000
_cell.angle_alpha   90.00
_cell.angle_beta   90.00
_cell.angle_gamma   90.00
#
_symmetry.space_group_name_H-M   'P 1'
#
loop_
_entity.id
_entity.type
_entity.pdbx_description
1 polymer ?
#
loop_
_entity_poly.entity_id
_entity_poly.type
_entity_poly.pdbx_seq_one_letter_code
_entity_poly.pdbx_strand_id
1 'polypeptide(L)'
;MRRGGWVLSVYENSLAAAFFVLFFASWSLHALGGVAAYNAEQAEHGQAAISVWQYLITSRFWFEPMQNWQSEFIAVAAIVGLSIFLRQRGSAESKPVADAHRDTSA
;
A
#
# COMPACT_ATOMS: atom_id res chain seq x y z
N MET A 1 16.40 13.85 -27.15
CA MET A 1 16.03 14.99 -26.28
C MET A 1 15.79 14.46 -24.87
N ARG A 2 16.70 14.71 -23.91
CA ARG A 2 16.52 14.29 -22.51
C ARG A 2 15.50 15.22 -21.84
N ARG A 3 14.21 14.85 -21.89
CA ARG A 3 13.18 15.48 -21.05
C ARG A 3 12.70 14.44 -20.04
N GLY A 4 13.35 14.41 -18.88
CA GLY A 4 12.97 13.54 -17.78
C GLY A 4 13.69 13.97 -16.51
N GLY A 5 13.18 15.03 -15.89
CA GLY A 5 13.62 15.45 -14.55
C GLY A 5 13.01 14.56 -13.47
N TRP A 6 13.53 14.66 -12.24
CA TRP A 6 13.02 13.97 -11.05
C TRP A 6 11.49 14.07 -10.85
N VAL A 7 10.88 15.21 -11.20
CA VAL A 7 9.41 15.39 -11.18
C VAL A 7 8.68 14.40 -12.11
N LEU A 8 9.21 14.15 -13.30
CA LEU A 8 8.64 13.17 -14.23
C LEU A 8 8.77 11.76 -13.66
N SER A 9 9.90 11.44 -13.02
CA SER A 9 10.11 10.13 -12.38
C SER A 9 9.17 9.90 -11.20
N VAL A 10 8.88 10.92 -10.39
CA VAL A 10 7.92 10.85 -9.28
C VAL A 10 6.49 10.69 -9.82
N TYR A 11 6.15 11.44 -10.87
CA TYR A 11 4.83 11.34 -11.51
C TYR A 11 4.60 9.97 -12.17
N GLU A 12 5.63 9.42 -12.81
CA GLU A 12 5.59 8.09 -13.41
C GLU A 12 5.50 6.95 -12.39
N ASN A 13 5.77 7.21 -11.11
CA ASN A 13 5.69 6.23 -10.01
C ASN A 13 4.74 6.70 -8.90
N SER A 14 3.79 7.59 -9.22
CA SER A 14 2.95 8.23 -8.22
C SER A 14 2.02 7.23 -7.52
N LEU A 15 1.58 6.20 -8.24
CA LEU A 15 0.74 5.14 -7.67
C LEU A 15 1.51 4.32 -6.62
N ALA A 16 2.73 3.87 -6.95
CA ALA A 16 3.60 3.18 -6.00
C ALA A 16 3.95 4.06 -4.79
N ALA A 17 4.27 5.33 -5.02
CA ALA A 17 4.53 6.28 -3.94
C ALA A 17 3.31 6.47 -3.03
N ALA A 18 2.10 6.56 -3.59
CA ALA A 18 0.87 6.66 -2.80
C ALA A 18 0.64 5.41 -1.95
N PHE A 19 0.80 4.21 -2.52
CA PHE A 19 0.70 2.96 -1.76
C PHE A 19 1.77 2.84 -0.68
N PHE A 20 2.99 3.31 -0.95
CA PHE A 20 4.05 3.34 0.04
C PHE A 20 3.65 4.22 1.23
N VAL A 21 3.19 5.45 0.97
CA VAL A 21 2.72 6.36 2.05
C VAL A 21 1.55 5.75 2.81
N LEU A 22 0.54 5.22 2.10
CA LEU A 22 -0.62 4.59 2.72
C LEU A 22 -0.25 3.36 3.55
N PHE A 23 0.71 2.56 3.09
CA PHE A 23 1.21 1.40 3.81
C PHE A 23 1.83 1.82 5.13
N PHE A 24 2.79 2.76 5.13
CA PHE A 24 3.45 3.18 6.36
C PHE A 24 2.50 3.90 7.31
N ALA A 25 1.58 4.73 6.80
CA ALA A 25 0.56 5.37 7.61
C ALA A 25 -0.35 4.34 8.29
N SER A 26 -0.88 3.38 7.53
CA SER A 26 -1.74 2.31 8.05
C SER A 26 -1.00 1.40 9.01
N TRP A 27 0.24 1.03 8.69
CA TRP A 27 1.10 0.19 9.52
C TRP A 27 1.42 0.85 10.87
N SER A 28 1.72 2.15 10.88
CA SER A 28 1.94 2.89 12.13
C SER A 28 0.67 3.03 12.95
N LEU A 29 -0.48 3.32 12.33
CA LEU A 29 -1.77 3.35 13.03
C LEU A 29 -2.11 1.99 13.64
N HIS A 30 -1.91 0.91 12.89
CA HIS A 30 -2.13 -0.46 13.37
C HIS A 30 -1.20 -0.82 14.53
N ALA A 31 0.08 -0.46 14.46
CA ALA A 31 1.03 -0.71 15.55
C ALA A 31 0.67 0.04 16.85
N LEU A 32 0.30 1.33 16.73
CA LEU A 32 -0.05 2.16 17.89
C LEU A 32 -1.40 1.78 18.50
N GLY A 33 -2.41 1.53 17.66
CA GLY A 33 -3.73 1.08 18.11
C GLY A 33 -3.67 -0.33 18.70
N GLY A 34 -2.95 -1.24 18.04
CA GLY A 34 -2.81 -2.63 18.46
C GLY A 34 -2.07 -2.77 19.79
N VAL A 35 -0.97 -2.03 20.01
CA VAL A 35 -0.29 -2.08 21.32
C VAL A 35 -1.15 -1.51 22.45
N ALA A 36 -1.95 -0.47 22.16
CA ALA A 36 -2.85 0.11 23.14
C ALA A 36 -3.95 -0.86 23.54
N ALA A 37 -4.58 -1.52 22.57
CA ALA A 37 -5.58 -2.56 22.80
C ALA A 37 -4.98 -3.77 23.54
N TYR A 38 -3.81 -4.24 23.09
CA TYR A 38 -3.10 -5.35 23.73
C TYR A 38 -2.78 -5.04 25.20
N ASN A 39 -2.28 -3.85 25.50
CA ASN A 39 -1.96 -3.45 26.88
C ASN A 39 -3.20 -3.26 27.75
N ALA A 40 -4.33 -2.83 27.18
CA ALA A 40 -5.60 -2.78 27.89
C ALA A 40 -6.04 -4.18 28.33
N GLU A 41 -6.00 -5.16 27.42
CA GLU A 41 -6.27 -6.57 27.75
C GLU A 41 -5.29 -7.09 28.82
N GLN A 42 -3.99 -6.81 28.69
CA GLN A 42 -2.99 -7.23 29.67
C GLN A 42 -3.27 -6.67 31.07
N ALA A 43 -3.70 -5.40 31.15
CA ALA A 43 -4.03 -4.77 32.42
C ALA A 43 -5.23 -5.45 33.11
N GLU A 44 -6.25 -5.86 32.33
CA GLU A 44 -7.39 -6.63 32.85
C GLU A 44 -6.97 -8.00 33.41
N HIS A 45 -5.91 -8.58 32.85
CA HIS A 45 -5.35 -9.86 33.28
C HIS A 45 -4.22 -9.72 34.33
N GLY A 46 -3.95 -8.50 34.83
CA GLY A 46 -2.89 -8.22 35.80
C GLY A 46 -1.47 -8.41 35.26
N GLN A 47 -1.31 -8.39 33.94
CA GLN A 47 -0.03 -8.57 33.25
C GLN A 47 0.66 -7.23 32.98
N ALA A 48 1.98 -7.28 32.78
CA ALA A 48 2.75 -6.08 32.44
C ALA A 48 2.46 -5.61 31.00
N ALA A 49 2.44 -4.29 30.83
CA ALA A 49 2.36 -3.66 29.51
C ALA A 49 3.65 -3.87 28.71
N ILE A 50 3.50 -4.02 27.40
CA ILE A 50 4.62 -4.13 26.45
C ILE A 50 4.77 -2.85 25.62
N SER A 51 5.98 -2.62 25.13
CA SER A 51 6.30 -1.53 24.21
C SER A 51 5.81 -1.83 22.78
N VAL A 52 5.69 -0.79 21.95
CA VAL A 52 5.38 -0.93 20.51
C VAL A 52 6.36 -1.89 19.83
N TRP A 53 7.66 -1.78 20.15
CA TRP A 53 8.70 -2.64 19.57
C TRP A 53 8.51 -4.12 19.90
N GLN A 54 8.10 -4.42 21.14
CA GLN A 54 7.76 -5.78 21.55
C GLN A 54 6.47 -6.26 20.87
N TYR A 55 5.50 -5.37 20.65
CA TYR A 55 4.26 -5.72 19.95
C TYR A 55 4.50 -6.07 18.47
N LEU A 56 5.39 -5.36 17.77
CA LEU A 56 5.73 -5.60 16.36
C LEU A 56 6.28 -7.00 16.06
N ILE A 57 6.90 -7.66 17.06
CA ILE A 57 7.43 -9.02 16.92
C ILE A 57 6.43 -10.10 17.37
N THR A 58 5.23 -9.72 17.82
CA THR A 58 4.18 -10.68 18.17
C THR A 58 3.50 -11.23 16.91
N SER A 59 3.01 -12.48 16.98
CA SER A 59 2.18 -13.03 15.90
C SER A 59 0.89 -12.21 15.72
N ARG A 60 0.25 -11.79 16.81
CA ARG A 60 -1.01 -11.03 16.78
C ARG A 60 -0.93 -9.80 15.86
N PHE A 61 0.15 -9.02 15.94
CA PHE A 61 0.36 -7.85 15.08
C PHE A 61 0.24 -8.17 13.58
N TRP A 62 0.82 -9.30 13.14
CA TRP A 62 0.82 -9.72 11.74
C TRP A 62 -0.45 -10.44 11.31
N PHE A 63 -1.10 -11.17 12.22
CA PHE A 63 -2.30 -11.94 11.94
C PHE A 63 -3.57 -11.09 11.86
N GLU A 64 -3.67 -10.00 12.62
CA GLU A 64 -4.87 -9.15 12.66
C GLU A 64 -5.21 -8.48 11.31
N PRO A 65 -4.26 -7.84 10.60
CA PRO A 65 -4.55 -7.23 9.30
C PRO A 65 -4.94 -8.24 8.22
N MET A 66 -4.38 -9.46 8.31
CA MET A 66 -4.55 -10.53 7.31
C MET A 66 -5.89 -11.25 7.42
N GLN A 67 -6.48 -11.31 8.61
CA GLN A 67 -7.76 -12.00 8.84
C GLN A 67 -8.97 -11.11 8.65
N ASN A 68 -8.78 -9.79 8.60
CA ASN A 68 -9.89 -8.87 8.54
C ASN A 68 -10.34 -8.64 7.09
N TRP A 69 -11.46 -9.24 6.70
CA TRP A 69 -12.04 -9.08 5.36
C TRP A 69 -12.30 -7.60 4.99
N GLN A 70 -12.54 -6.72 5.97
CA GLN A 70 -12.69 -5.28 5.72
C GLN A 70 -11.41 -4.65 5.14
N SER A 71 -10.23 -5.13 5.55
CA SER A 71 -8.96 -4.64 5.03
C SER A 71 -8.80 -4.99 3.55
N GLU A 72 -9.30 -6.16 3.12
CA GLU A 72 -9.31 -6.60 1.73
C GLU A 72 -10.16 -5.67 0.85
N PHE A 73 -11.39 -5.36 1.25
CA PHE A 73 -12.24 -4.43 0.47
C PHE A 73 -11.65 -3.03 0.38
N ILE A 74 -11.07 -2.53 1.48
CA ILE A 74 -10.40 -1.22 1.48
C ILE A 74 -9.19 -1.24 0.54
N ALA A 75 -8.39 -2.32 0.55
CA ALA A 75 -7.25 -2.46 -0.34
C ALA A 75 -7.67 -2.49 -1.81
N VAL A 76 -8.70 -3.28 -2.16
CA VAL A 76 -9.25 -3.34 -3.53
C VAL A 76 -9.82 -1.99 -3.95
N ALA A 77 -10.59 -1.32 -3.09
CA ALA A 77 -11.12 0.01 -3.36
C ALA A 77 -10.02 1.06 -3.56
N ALA A 78 -8.93 1.00 -2.78
CA ALA A 78 -7.79 1.88 -2.93
C ALA A 78 -7.06 1.62 -4.26
N ILE A 79 -6.87 0.35 -4.66
CA ILE A 79 -6.26 0.00 -5.96
C ILE A 79 -7.09 0.53 -7.11
N VAL A 80 -8.40 0.27 -7.13
CA VAL A 80 -9.30 0.76 -8.20
C VAL A 80 -9.37 2.28 -8.20
N GLY A 81 -9.59 2.90 -7.04
CA GLY A 81 -9.72 4.37 -6.92
C GLY A 81 -8.44 5.11 -7.29
N LEU A 82 -7.29 4.72 -6.72
CA LEU A 82 -6.03 5.42 -6.96
C LEU A 82 -5.49 5.20 -8.38
N SER A 83 -5.73 4.02 -8.98
CA SER A 83 -5.29 3.76 -10.36
C SER A 83 -6.04 4.58 -11.41
N ILE A 84 -7.23 5.12 -11.09
CA ILE A 84 -7.94 6.08 -11.96
C ILE A 84 -7.19 7.40 -12.05
N PHE A 85 -6.60 7.87 -10.94
CA PHE A 85 -6.02 9.22 -10.84
C PHE A 85 -4.49 9.24 -10.94
N LEU A 86 -3.80 8.19 -10.51
CA LEU A 86 -2.34 8.12 -10.40
C LEU A 86 -1.75 7.25 -11.52
N ARG A 87 -0.51 7.58 -11.93
CA ARG A 87 0.21 6.85 -12.97
C ARG A 87 1.27 5.92 -12.39
N GLN A 88 1.48 4.80 -13.08
CA GLN A 88 2.56 3.86 -12.85
C GLN A 88 3.15 3.43 -14.20
N ARG A 89 4.41 3.77 -14.45
CA ARG A 89 5.14 3.42 -15.67
C ARG A 89 5.45 1.92 -15.68
N GLY A 90 5.10 1.23 -16.77
CA GLY A 90 5.27 -0.23 -16.92
C GLY A 90 4.09 -1.07 -16.43
N SER A 91 2.94 -0.46 -16.12
CA SER A 91 1.68 -1.19 -15.89
C SER A 91 1.29 -2.01 -17.13
N ALA A 92 0.77 -3.24 -16.95
CA ALA A 92 0.33 -4.12 -18.04
C ALA A 92 -0.77 -3.51 -18.95
N GLU A 93 -1.43 -2.45 -18.48
CA GLU A 93 -2.40 -1.63 -19.23
C GLU A 93 -1.75 -0.55 -20.11
N SER A 94 -0.44 -0.30 -20.01
CA SER A 94 0.24 0.65 -20.88
C SER A 94 0.43 0.03 -22.26
N LYS A 95 -0.53 0.29 -23.14
CA LYS A 95 -0.48 -0.02 -24.56
C LYS A 95 0.92 0.28 -25.13
N PRO A 96 1.63 -0.67 -25.74
CA PRO A 96 2.70 -0.31 -26.66
C PRO A 96 2.03 0.36 -27.86
N VAL A 97 2.01 1.70 -27.88
CA VAL A 97 1.71 2.49 -29.07
C VAL A 97 2.98 2.49 -29.93
N ALA A 98 3.21 1.38 -30.62
CA ALA A 98 3.99 1.27 -31.85
C ALA A 98 4.02 -0.19 -32.31
N ASP A 99 2.97 -0.62 -33.00
CA ASP A 99 3.19 -1.30 -34.29
C ASP A 99 2.40 -0.49 -35.33
N ALA A 100 3.15 0.03 -36.30
CA ALA A 100 2.59 0.79 -37.40
C ALA A 100 1.72 -0.16 -38.24
N HIS A 101 0.50 0.26 -38.56
CA HIS A 101 -0.23 -0.28 -39.70
C HIS A 101 0.64 -0.07 -40.96
N ARG A 102 1.29 -1.14 -41.41
CA ARG A 102 1.90 -1.35 -42.73
C ARG A 102 1.46 -2.75 -43.14
N ASP A 103 0.84 -3.04 -44.26
CA ASP A 103 0.35 -2.25 -45.39
C ASP A 103 -0.88 -2.99 -45.93
N THR A 104 -1.93 -2.27 -46.31
CA THR A 104 -2.88 -2.77 -47.30
C THR A 104 -2.22 -2.66 -48.66
N SER A 105 -2.00 -3.79 -49.33
CA SER A 105 -1.73 -3.79 -50.77
C SER A 105 -2.32 -5.03 -51.44
N ALA A 106 -3.37 -4.75 -52.23
CA ALA A 106 -3.90 -5.42 -53.43
C ALA A 106 -4.15 -6.94 -53.41
#